data_AF-A0A4R2I437-F1
#
_entry.id   AF-A0A4R2I437-F1
#
_cell.length_a   1.000
_cell.length_b   1.000
_cell.length_c   1.000
_cell.angle_alpha   90.00
_cell.angle_beta   90.00
_cell.angle_gamma   90.00
#
_symmetry.space_group_name_H-M   'P 1'
#
loop_
_entity.id
_entity.type
_entity.pdbx_description
1 polymer ?
#
loop_
_entity_poly.entity_id
_entity_poly.type
_entity_poly.pdbx_seq_one_letter_code
_entity_poly.pdbx_strand_id
1 'polypeptide(L)'
;MRRLFLLLVATFLTVTVPAAAAIPVDPRITAATKAWPTRPLYVDPDFAAVADGNQLLRVIEAAPVPVYVAVVPTGQWFQEKGDTTLLVGWLAASNGKPGVYVVMDGDETYGVAHEVAAYAPDSSLGDPDQAMSGQLADYLGELKVSDQYDAKPARTEPDPPIPASSYPEDRFTVGKAISSGAGAGVLGLLGGALLAGIVLGVAALAARRRGGQA
;
A
#
# COMPACT_ATOMS: atom_id res chain seq x y z
N MET A 1 -57.01 -7.95 -13.78
CA MET A 1 -55.76 -7.40 -14.38
C MET A 1 -55.08 -6.34 -13.53
N ARG A 2 -55.80 -5.35 -12.97
CA ARG A 2 -55.24 -4.26 -12.14
C ARG A 2 -54.51 -4.71 -10.85
N ARG A 3 -54.90 -5.85 -10.26
CA ARG A 3 -54.28 -6.41 -9.04
C ARG A 3 -52.97 -7.17 -9.28
N LEU A 4 -52.79 -7.76 -10.47
CA LEU A 4 -51.52 -8.41 -10.87
C LEU A 4 -50.44 -7.39 -11.22
N PHE A 5 -50.85 -6.25 -11.80
CA PHE A 5 -49.93 -5.15 -12.11
C PHE A 5 -49.37 -4.48 -10.85
N LEU A 6 -50.16 -4.37 -9.78
CA LEU A 6 -49.72 -3.83 -8.49
C LEU A 6 -48.71 -4.74 -7.77
N LEU A 7 -48.85 -6.06 -7.91
CA LEU A 7 -47.89 -7.01 -7.35
C LEU A 7 -46.54 -6.98 -8.08
N LEU A 8 -46.54 -6.77 -9.41
CA LEU A 8 -45.30 -6.71 -10.19
C LEU A 8 -44.49 -5.44 -9.90
N VAL A 9 -45.15 -4.31 -9.67
CA VAL A 9 -44.49 -3.04 -9.28
C VAL A 9 -43.93 -3.10 -7.85
N ALA A 10 -44.61 -3.81 -6.93
CA ALA A 10 -44.13 -3.99 -5.56
C ALA A 10 -42.84 -4.84 -5.49
N THR A 11 -42.67 -5.83 -6.37
CA THR A 11 -41.46 -6.68 -6.39
C THR A 11 -40.23 -5.94 -6.91
N PHE A 12 -40.38 -5.01 -7.88
CA PHE A 12 -39.26 -4.24 -8.42
C PHE A 12 -38.65 -3.23 -7.43
N LEU A 13 -39.38 -2.83 -6.39
CA LEU A 13 -38.92 -1.89 -5.36
C LEU A 13 -38.05 -2.52 -4.26
N THR A 14 -37.84 -3.85 -4.29
CA THR A 14 -37.05 -4.55 -3.25
C THR A 14 -35.64 -4.97 -3.68
N VAL A 15 -35.24 -4.74 -4.93
CA VAL A 15 -34.01 -5.34 -5.52
C VAL A 15 -33.01 -4.29 -6.02
N THR A 16 -33.02 -3.08 -5.46
CA THR A 16 -31.98 -2.08 -5.74
C THR A 16 -31.45 -1.49 -4.45
N VAL A 17 -31.02 -2.35 -3.51
CA VAL A 17 -30.02 -1.93 -2.54
C VAL A 17 -28.68 -2.19 -3.22
N PRO A 18 -27.87 -1.17 -3.54
CA PRO A 18 -26.52 -1.40 -4.00
C PRO A 18 -25.83 -2.25 -2.93
N ALA A 19 -25.31 -3.41 -3.33
CA ALA A 19 -24.52 -4.24 -2.43
C ALA A 19 -23.27 -3.43 -2.08
N ALA A 20 -23.33 -2.64 -1.01
CA ALA A 20 -22.14 -2.11 -0.38
C ALA A 20 -21.26 -3.30 -0.07
N ALA A 21 -20.07 -3.35 -0.66
CA ALA A 21 -19.11 -4.40 -0.36
C ALA A 21 -18.98 -4.52 1.16
N ALA A 22 -19.17 -5.74 1.67
CA ALA A 22 -19.17 -5.96 3.11
C ALA A 22 -17.79 -5.56 3.66
N ILE A 23 -17.77 -4.51 4.49
CA ILE A 23 -16.59 -4.13 5.27
C ILE A 23 -16.13 -5.39 5.99
N PRO A 24 -14.86 -5.80 5.84
CA PRO A 24 -14.47 -7.08 6.34
C PRO A 24 -14.37 -7.02 7.88
N VAL A 25 -14.56 -8.17 8.52
CA VAL A 25 -14.52 -8.28 9.98
C VAL A 25 -13.04 -8.27 10.40
N ASP A 26 -12.50 -7.07 10.59
CA ASP A 26 -11.16 -6.83 11.10
C ASP A 26 -11.22 -6.26 12.53
N PRO A 27 -10.50 -6.85 13.50
CA PRO A 27 -10.43 -6.32 14.86
C PRO A 27 -9.93 -4.87 14.93
N ARG A 28 -9.00 -4.47 14.05
CA ARG A 28 -8.45 -3.10 13.98
C ARG A 28 -9.54 -2.10 13.64
N ILE A 29 -10.35 -2.43 12.63
CA ILE A 29 -11.50 -1.61 12.20
C ILE A 29 -12.50 -1.49 13.34
N THR A 30 -12.84 -2.61 13.97
CA THR A 30 -13.80 -2.64 15.09
C THR A 30 -13.31 -1.83 16.28
N ALA A 31 -12.03 -1.92 16.63
CA ALA A 31 -11.45 -1.21 17.76
C ALA A 31 -11.38 0.31 17.52
N ALA A 32 -10.90 0.74 16.34
CA ALA A 32 -10.83 2.14 15.97
C ALA A 32 -12.21 2.80 15.92
N THR A 33 -13.16 2.17 15.25
CA THR A 33 -14.54 2.68 15.11
C THR A 33 -15.31 2.70 16.42
N LYS A 34 -14.96 1.83 17.38
CA LYS A 34 -15.49 1.89 18.75
C LYS A 34 -14.89 3.02 19.59
N ALA A 35 -13.66 3.45 19.29
CA ALA A 35 -12.98 4.54 20.02
C ALA A 35 -13.44 5.93 19.57
N TRP A 36 -13.63 6.12 18.26
CA TRP A 36 -13.98 7.39 17.60
C TRP A 36 -15.25 8.12 18.06
N PRO A 37 -16.27 7.46 18.64
CA PRO A 37 -17.35 8.16 19.31
C PRO A 37 -16.92 9.03 20.48
N THR A 38 -15.77 8.71 21.11
CA THR A 38 -15.29 9.40 22.32
C THR A 38 -13.99 10.17 22.11
N ARG A 39 -13.11 9.69 21.22
CA ARG A 39 -11.82 10.31 20.92
C ARG A 39 -11.46 10.09 19.45
N PRO A 40 -11.03 11.11 18.69
CA PRO A 40 -10.72 10.97 17.27
C PRO A 40 -9.42 10.20 16.98
N LEU A 41 -8.67 9.81 18.01
CA LEU A 41 -7.47 9.00 17.91
C LEU A 41 -7.69 7.61 18.52
N TYR A 42 -7.39 6.59 17.74
CA TYR A 42 -7.18 5.22 18.21
C TYR A 42 -5.70 4.85 18.02
N VAL A 43 -5.11 4.21 19.04
CA VAL A 43 -3.74 3.68 18.98
C VAL A 43 -3.80 2.21 19.36
N ASP A 44 -3.32 1.36 18.47
CA ASP A 44 -3.19 -0.07 18.73
C ASP A 44 -2.18 -0.31 19.86
N PRO A 45 -2.43 -1.28 20.77
CA PRO A 45 -1.51 -1.57 21.88
C PRO A 45 -0.05 -1.79 21.46
N ASP A 46 0.20 -2.36 20.28
CA ASP A 46 1.55 -2.60 19.78
C ASP A 46 2.31 -1.29 19.48
N PHE A 47 1.60 -0.19 19.25
CA PHE A 47 2.14 1.14 18.98
C PHE A 47 2.13 2.06 20.20
N ALA A 48 1.60 1.63 21.35
CA ALA A 48 1.43 2.49 22.51
C ALA A 48 2.75 3.10 23.04
N ALA A 49 3.89 2.43 22.81
CA ALA A 49 5.20 2.90 23.25
C ALA A 49 5.80 3.99 22.35
N VAL A 50 5.41 4.03 21.07
CA VAL A 50 5.96 4.92 20.05
C VAL A 50 5.00 6.05 19.67
N ALA A 51 3.70 5.85 19.87
CA ALA A 51 2.69 6.86 19.61
C ALA A 51 2.74 7.97 20.66
N ASP A 52 3.06 9.18 20.22
CA ASP A 52 3.02 10.40 21.03
C ASP A 52 1.58 10.96 21.11
N GLY A 53 0.67 10.17 21.71
CA GLY A 53 -0.78 10.35 21.60
C GLY A 53 -1.34 11.74 21.97
N ASN A 54 -0.77 12.44 22.95
CA ASN A 54 -1.21 13.79 23.32
C ASN A 54 -0.83 14.84 22.25
N GLN A 55 0.25 14.61 21.51
CA GLN A 55 0.72 15.45 20.43
C GLN A 55 -0.13 15.17 19.19
N LEU A 56 -0.35 13.89 18.87
CA LEU A 56 -1.26 13.46 17.80
C LEU A 56 -2.65 14.09 17.96
N LEU A 57 -3.25 14.02 19.16
CA LEU A 57 -4.54 14.65 19.43
C LEU A 57 -4.54 16.16 19.17
N ARG A 58 -3.48 16.88 19.54
CA ARG A 58 -3.37 18.33 19.26
C ARG A 58 -3.32 18.62 17.76
N VAL A 59 -2.62 17.79 16.99
CA VAL A 59 -2.54 17.92 15.53
C VAL A 59 -3.90 17.65 14.89
N ILE A 60 -4.61 16.62 15.36
CA ILE A 60 -5.98 16.28 14.92
C ILE A 60 -6.96 17.43 15.21
N GLU A 61 -6.92 18.00 16.41
CA GLU A 61 -7.82 19.07 16.84
C GLU A 61 -7.55 20.41 16.12
N ALA A 62 -6.34 20.61 15.60
CA ALA A 62 -5.97 21.80 14.84
C ALA A 62 -6.40 21.75 13.36
N ALA A 63 -6.87 20.60 12.87
CA ALA A 63 -7.25 20.43 11.49
C ALA A 63 -8.52 21.24 11.11
N PRO A 64 -8.63 21.74 9.87
CA PRO A 64 -9.77 22.55 9.43
C PRO A 64 -11.07 21.74 9.22
N VAL A 65 -10.98 20.41 9.24
CA VAL A 65 -12.10 19.46 9.08
C VAL A 65 -11.96 18.34 10.11
N PRO A 66 -13.02 17.58 10.43
CA PRO A 66 -12.90 16.43 11.32
C PRO A 66 -11.86 15.43 10.77
N VAL A 67 -10.86 15.10 11.59
CA VAL A 67 -9.85 14.07 11.29
C VAL A 67 -10.01 12.92 12.27
N TYR A 68 -10.00 11.69 11.77
CA TYR A 68 -10.03 10.46 12.56
C TYR A 68 -8.78 9.65 12.25
N VAL A 69 -7.99 9.35 13.28
CA VAL A 69 -6.69 8.68 13.14
C VAL A 69 -6.72 7.32 13.81
N ALA A 70 -6.20 6.31 13.13
CA ALA A 70 -5.92 4.99 13.66
C ALA A 70 -4.43 4.68 13.49
N VAL A 71 -3.70 4.52 14.60
CA VAL A 71 -2.33 3.99 14.57
C VAL A 71 -2.40 2.48 14.71
N VAL A 72 -2.18 1.74 13.62
CA VAL A 72 -2.42 0.29 13.52
C VAL A 72 -1.38 -0.36 12.61
N PRO A 73 -1.06 -1.66 12.79
CA PRO A 73 -0.16 -2.34 11.87
C PRO A 73 -0.79 -2.50 10.50
N THR A 74 0.01 -2.43 9.44
CA THR A 74 -0.40 -2.55 8.03
C THR A 74 0.49 -3.58 7.30
N GLY A 75 0.14 -3.92 6.05
CA GLY A 75 1.01 -4.70 5.18
C GLY A 75 0.34 -5.81 4.37
N GLN A 76 1.16 -6.53 3.61
CA GLN A 76 0.71 -7.53 2.61
C GLN A 76 -0.03 -8.73 3.20
N TRP A 77 0.24 -9.06 4.48
CA TRP A 77 -0.35 -10.21 5.16
C TRP A 77 -1.77 -9.95 5.67
N PHE A 78 -2.18 -8.69 5.73
CA PHE A 78 -3.50 -8.30 6.21
C PHE A 78 -4.60 -8.47 5.14
N GLN A 79 -5.84 -8.12 5.48
CA GLN A 79 -7.01 -8.34 4.63
C GLN A 79 -7.01 -7.43 3.39
N GLU A 80 -6.47 -6.23 3.55
CA GLU A 80 -6.25 -5.22 2.51
C GLU A 80 -5.13 -5.58 1.53
N LYS A 81 -4.34 -6.64 1.77
CA LYS A 81 -3.25 -7.08 0.88
C LYS A 81 -2.26 -5.95 0.53
N GLY A 82 -1.95 -5.12 1.52
CA GLY A 82 -1.05 -3.98 1.38
C GLY A 82 -1.67 -2.73 0.73
N ASP A 83 -2.96 -2.76 0.37
CA ASP A 83 -3.69 -1.55 -0.03
C ASP A 83 -4.18 -0.81 1.22
N THR A 84 -3.30 -0.08 1.90
CA THR A 84 -3.66 0.60 3.16
C THR A 84 -4.73 1.67 2.94
N THR A 85 -4.79 2.29 1.76
CA THR A 85 -5.87 3.22 1.38
C THR A 85 -7.25 2.54 1.42
N LEU A 86 -7.33 1.27 1.02
CA LEU A 86 -8.55 0.47 1.15
C LEU A 86 -8.92 0.23 2.63
N LEU A 87 -7.94 -0.05 3.49
CA LEU A 87 -8.16 -0.13 4.94
C LEU A 87 -8.72 1.20 5.50
N VAL A 88 -8.16 2.34 5.09
CA VAL A 88 -8.67 3.65 5.50
C VAL A 88 -10.10 3.87 5.02
N GLY A 89 -10.42 3.46 3.79
CA GLY A 89 -11.78 3.53 3.25
C GLY A 89 -12.79 2.66 4.02
N TRP A 90 -12.39 1.45 4.42
CA TRP A 90 -13.21 0.59 5.29
C TRP A 90 -13.45 1.20 6.67
N LEU A 91 -12.42 1.81 7.27
CA LEU A 91 -12.54 2.54 8.51
C LEU A 91 -13.53 3.72 8.40
N ALA A 92 -13.41 4.49 7.33
CA ALA A 92 -14.29 5.63 7.05
C ALA A 92 -15.75 5.18 6.89
N ALA A 93 -15.98 4.16 6.06
CA ALA A 93 -17.30 3.59 5.84
C ALA A 93 -17.89 2.98 7.12
N SER A 94 -17.06 2.37 7.97
CA SER A 94 -17.50 1.78 9.23
C SER A 94 -17.83 2.83 10.30
N ASN A 95 -17.17 4.00 10.30
CA ASN A 95 -17.50 5.10 11.22
C ASN A 95 -18.72 5.89 10.74
N GLY A 96 -18.92 6.00 9.41
CA GLY A 96 -20.09 6.61 8.79
C GLY A 96 -20.24 8.11 9.04
N LYS A 97 -19.13 8.80 9.33
CA LYS A 97 -19.11 10.26 9.58
C LYS A 97 -18.27 10.96 8.51
N PRO A 98 -18.70 12.13 8.00
CA PRO A 98 -17.87 12.95 7.14
C PRO A 98 -16.56 13.37 7.83
N GLY A 99 -15.44 13.33 7.10
CA GLY A 99 -14.14 13.70 7.62
C GLY A 99 -12.98 13.13 6.82
N VAL A 100 -11.77 13.44 7.27
CA VAL A 100 -10.54 12.83 6.77
C VAL A 100 -10.17 11.69 7.70
N TYR A 101 -9.92 10.52 7.14
CA TYR A 101 -9.51 9.34 7.88
C TYR A 101 -8.06 9.07 7.57
N VAL A 102 -7.29 8.75 8.60
CA VAL A 102 -5.84 8.54 8.50
C VAL A 102 -5.45 7.25 9.21
N VAL A 103 -4.62 6.44 8.57
CA VAL A 103 -3.95 5.29 9.16
C VAL A 103 -2.45 5.57 9.22
N MET A 104 -1.84 5.28 10.35
CA MET A 104 -0.39 5.39 10.54
C MET A 104 0.15 4.06 11.06
N ASP A 105 1.28 3.60 10.52
CA ASP A 105 1.94 2.35 10.93
C ASP A 105 3.37 2.54 11.45
N GLY A 106 3.78 3.80 11.66
CA GLY A 106 5.11 4.19 12.15
C GLY A 106 6.06 4.60 11.04
N ASP A 107 5.93 4.01 9.85
CA ASP A 107 6.79 4.27 8.70
C ASP A 107 6.09 5.14 7.64
N GLU A 108 4.79 4.95 7.47
CA GLU A 108 3.97 5.67 6.50
C GLU A 108 2.66 6.19 7.11
N THR A 109 2.16 7.26 6.53
CA THR A 109 0.84 7.83 6.83
C THR A 109 -0.02 7.72 5.58
N TYR A 110 -1.20 7.11 5.71
CA TYR A 110 -2.17 6.93 4.64
C TYR A 110 -3.45 7.66 4.99
N GLY A 111 -4.14 8.25 4.03
CA GLY A 111 -5.44 8.81 4.35
C GLY A 111 -6.37 9.02 3.17
N VAL A 112 -7.63 9.27 3.50
CA VAL A 112 -8.72 9.45 2.55
C VAL A 112 -9.69 10.51 3.05
N ALA A 113 -10.23 11.31 2.13
CA ALA A 113 -11.39 12.15 2.40
C ALA A 113 -12.68 11.30 2.23
N HIS A 114 -13.56 11.34 3.22
CA HIS A 114 -14.86 10.67 3.20
C HIS A 114 -15.97 11.69 3.38
N GLU A 115 -16.80 11.86 2.34
CA GLU A 115 -17.98 12.73 2.35
C GLU A 115 -17.68 14.19 2.73
N VAL A 116 -16.46 14.66 2.45
CA VAL A 116 -16.01 16.04 2.69
C VAL A 116 -15.36 16.60 1.43
N ALA A 117 -15.60 17.89 1.15
CA ALA A 117 -15.00 18.62 0.03
C ALA A 117 -13.53 19.00 0.35
N ALA A 118 -12.68 17.98 0.44
CA ALA A 118 -11.27 18.14 0.73
C ALA A 118 -10.44 17.15 -0.09
N TYR A 119 -9.25 17.60 -0.49
CA TYR A 119 -8.18 16.73 -0.95
C TYR A 119 -7.34 16.31 0.26
N ALA A 120 -7.12 14.99 0.37
CA ALA A 120 -6.16 14.37 1.27
C ALA A 120 -5.17 13.55 0.42
N PRO A 121 -3.85 13.60 0.70
CA PRO A 121 -2.89 12.75 0.01
C PRO A 121 -3.19 11.27 0.24
N ASP A 122 -2.94 10.41 -0.75
CA ASP A 122 -3.15 8.96 -0.57
C ASP A 122 -2.20 8.39 0.49
N SER A 123 -0.94 8.84 0.47
CA SER A 123 0.06 8.56 1.50
C SER A 123 1.18 9.59 1.56
N SER A 124 1.94 9.56 2.66
CA SER A 124 3.22 10.24 2.83
C SER A 124 4.20 9.34 3.58
N LEU A 125 5.46 9.35 3.16
CA LEU A 125 6.55 8.66 3.88
C LEU A 125 6.86 9.42 5.17
N GLY A 126 6.93 8.71 6.28
CA GLY A 126 7.41 9.26 7.55
C GLY A 126 8.93 9.37 7.56
N ASP A 127 9.45 10.42 8.18
CA ASP A 127 10.86 10.47 8.57
C ASP A 127 11.05 9.57 9.82
N PRO A 128 11.95 8.57 9.78
CA PRO A 128 12.15 7.63 10.89
C PRO A 128 12.66 8.31 12.18
N ASP A 129 13.29 9.48 12.07
CA ASP A 129 13.75 10.26 13.23
C ASP A 129 12.68 11.23 13.75
N GLN A 130 11.55 11.34 13.05
CA GLN A 130 10.44 12.23 13.39
C GLN A 130 9.38 11.51 14.21
N ALA A 131 8.84 12.21 15.21
CA ALA A 131 7.70 11.70 15.98
C ALA A 131 6.44 11.58 15.10
N MET A 132 5.56 10.63 15.41
CA MET A 132 4.33 10.38 14.64
C MET A 132 3.46 11.64 14.53
N SER A 133 3.35 12.46 15.58
CA SER A 133 2.64 13.74 15.47
C SER A 133 3.21 14.70 14.43
N GLY A 134 4.52 14.67 14.21
CA GLY A 134 5.18 15.44 13.14
C GLY A 134 4.81 14.91 11.76
N GLN A 135 4.89 13.59 11.57
CA GLN A 135 4.48 12.93 10.33
C GLN A 135 3.02 13.24 9.99
N LEU A 136 2.13 13.19 10.99
CA LEU A 136 0.71 13.56 10.81
C LEU A 136 0.54 15.04 10.46
N ALA A 137 1.31 15.93 11.10
CA ALA A 137 1.24 17.37 10.82
C ALA A 137 1.68 17.68 9.39
N ASP A 138 2.73 17.01 8.90
CA ASP A 138 3.21 17.16 7.54
C ASP A 138 2.18 16.63 6.53
N TYR A 139 1.62 15.45 6.78
CA TYR A 139 0.53 14.88 5.98
C TYR A 139 -0.69 15.83 5.90
N LEU A 140 -1.15 16.34 7.05
CA LEU A 140 -2.28 17.26 7.11
C LEU A 140 -1.93 18.66 6.57
N GLY A 141 -0.66 19.03 6.48
CA GLY A 141 -0.19 20.25 5.83
C GLY A 141 -0.47 20.29 4.33
N GLU A 142 -0.59 19.11 3.70
CA GLU A 142 -0.97 18.97 2.29
C GLU A 142 -2.49 18.93 2.05
N LEU A 143 -3.28 18.89 3.13
CA LEU A 143 -4.74 18.89 3.05
C LEU A 143 -5.25 20.19 2.42
N LYS A 144 -6.13 20.07 1.42
CA LYS A 144 -6.76 21.24 0.77
C LYS A 144 -8.27 21.14 0.88
N VAL A 145 -8.87 22.05 1.63
CA VAL A 145 -10.33 22.17 1.74
C VAL A 145 -10.81 23.20 0.73
N SER A 146 -11.65 22.77 -0.22
CA SER A 146 -12.24 23.66 -1.23
C SER A 146 -13.45 22.97 -1.88
N ASP A 147 -14.42 23.79 -2.24
CA ASP A 147 -15.60 23.45 -3.05
C ASP A 147 -15.27 22.91 -4.46
N GLN A 148 -14.02 23.05 -4.92
CA GLN A 148 -13.55 22.41 -6.15
C GLN A 148 -13.43 20.89 -6.04
N TYR A 149 -13.45 20.34 -4.82
CA TYR A 149 -13.37 18.90 -4.56
C TYR A 149 -14.75 18.31 -4.28
N ASP A 150 -15.08 17.23 -4.97
CA ASP A 150 -16.34 16.51 -4.75
C ASP A 150 -16.30 15.73 -3.43
N ALA A 151 -17.28 16.01 -2.57
CA ALA A 151 -17.54 15.19 -1.39
C ALA A 151 -18.09 13.83 -1.83
N LYS A 152 -17.23 12.81 -1.81
CA LYS A 152 -17.56 11.44 -2.20
C LYS A 152 -17.24 10.45 -1.07
N PRO A 153 -17.97 9.32 -0.97
CA PRO A 153 -17.59 8.27 -0.04
C PRO A 153 -16.21 7.71 -0.39
N ALA A 154 -15.43 7.39 0.63
CA ALA A 154 -14.17 6.69 0.47
C ALA A 154 -14.38 5.31 -0.18
N ARG A 155 -13.41 4.87 -0.97
CA ARG A 155 -13.44 3.58 -1.67
C ARG A 155 -13.42 2.43 -0.65
N THR A 156 -14.31 1.45 -0.82
CA THR A 156 -14.38 0.24 0.03
C THR A 156 -14.08 -1.05 -0.75
N GLU A 157 -13.67 -0.93 -2.00
CA GLU A 157 -13.36 -2.05 -2.90
C GLU A 157 -11.92 -1.91 -3.42
N PRO A 158 -11.18 -3.01 -3.62
CA PRO A 158 -9.87 -2.95 -4.26
C PRO A 158 -9.94 -2.32 -5.65
N ASP A 159 -8.82 -1.74 -6.08
CA ASP A 159 -8.75 -1.18 -7.42
C ASP A 159 -8.78 -2.31 -8.45
N PRO A 160 -9.38 -2.07 -9.64
CA PRO A 160 -9.32 -3.03 -10.72
C PRO A 160 -7.86 -3.40 -10.99
N PRO A 161 -7.54 -4.70 -11.17
CA PRO A 161 -6.18 -5.08 -11.48
C PRO A 161 -5.73 -4.37 -12.75
N ILE A 162 -4.56 -3.73 -12.71
CA ILE A 162 -3.97 -3.11 -13.90
C ILE A 162 -3.81 -4.24 -14.93
N PRO A 163 -4.38 -4.11 -16.15
CA PRO A 163 -4.27 -5.15 -17.15
C PRO A 163 -2.78 -5.42 -17.41
N ALA A 164 -2.40 -6.69 -17.35
CA ALA A 164 -1.03 -7.11 -17.63
C ALA A 164 -0.61 -6.51 -18.97
N SER A 165 0.53 -5.82 -19.00
CA SER A 165 1.01 -5.17 -20.21
C SER A 165 1.09 -6.21 -21.33
N SER A 166 0.31 -6.03 -22.40
CA SER A 166 0.33 -6.90 -23.57
C SER A 166 1.61 -6.74 -24.39
N TYR A 167 2.52 -5.87 -23.97
CA TYR A 167 3.86 -5.80 -24.51
C TYR A 167 4.58 -7.10 -24.15
N PRO A 168 5.11 -7.84 -25.13
CA PRO A 168 6.00 -8.95 -24.81
C PRO A 168 7.13 -8.38 -23.96
N GLU A 169 7.31 -8.89 -22.74
CA GLU A 169 8.52 -8.63 -21.98
C GLU A 169 9.69 -8.86 -22.93
N ASP A 170 10.47 -7.80 -23.16
CA ASP A 170 11.64 -7.82 -24.01
C ASP A 170 12.63 -8.78 -23.35
N ARG A 171 12.49 -10.08 -23.66
CA ARG A 171 13.37 -11.12 -23.14
C ARG A 171 14.77 -10.66 -23.53
N PHE A 172 15.63 -10.44 -22.55
CA PHE A 172 17.05 -10.24 -22.75
C PHE A 172 17.59 -11.43 -23.54
N THR A 173 17.53 -11.32 -24.85
CA THR A 173 18.16 -12.25 -25.77
C THR A 173 19.62 -11.83 -25.80
N VAL A 174 20.50 -12.83 -25.78
CA VAL A 174 21.97 -12.68 -25.77
C VAL A 174 22.45 -11.68 -26.84
N GLY A 175 21.69 -11.49 -27.93
CA GLY A 175 21.95 -10.48 -28.96
C GLY A 175 21.96 -9.01 -28.48
N LYS A 176 21.10 -8.62 -27.52
CA LYS A 176 21.02 -7.22 -27.02
C LYS A 176 22.17 -6.88 -26.03
N ALA A 177 22.79 -7.90 -25.44
CA ALA A 177 23.97 -7.75 -24.59
C ALA A 177 25.26 -7.49 -25.40
N ILE A 178 25.29 -7.86 -26.68
CA ILE A 178 26.42 -7.59 -27.58
C ILE A 178 26.33 -6.17 -28.15
N SER A 179 25.12 -5.62 -28.32
CA SER A 179 24.92 -4.26 -28.86
C SER A 179 25.04 -3.13 -27.83
N SER A 180 25.12 -3.45 -26.53
CA SER A 180 25.35 -2.50 -25.44
C SER A 180 26.73 -2.77 -24.85
N GLY A 181 27.75 -2.10 -25.40
CA GLY A 181 29.20 -2.36 -25.20
C GLY A 181 29.78 -2.33 -23.77
N ALA A 182 28.96 -2.39 -22.72
CA ALA A 182 29.40 -2.53 -21.32
C ALA A 182 29.46 -3.99 -20.83
N GLY A 183 28.75 -4.94 -21.46
CA GLY A 183 28.66 -6.33 -21.01
C GLY A 183 29.79 -7.28 -21.47
N ALA A 184 30.55 -6.89 -22.50
CA ALA A 184 31.56 -7.77 -23.12
C ALA A 184 32.82 -7.98 -22.25
N GLY A 185 33.15 -7.04 -21.35
CA GLY A 185 34.38 -7.12 -20.54
C GLY A 185 34.33 -8.18 -19.44
N VAL A 186 33.20 -8.33 -18.74
CA VAL A 186 33.09 -9.21 -17.56
C VAL A 186 32.90 -10.68 -17.95
N LEU A 187 32.11 -10.96 -18.99
CA LEU A 187 31.94 -12.33 -19.49
C LEU A 187 33.19 -12.83 -20.23
N GLY A 188 33.94 -11.96 -20.89
CA GLY A 188 35.24 -12.30 -21.49
C GLY A 188 36.29 -12.70 -20.45
N LEU A 189 36.32 -12.02 -19.29
CA LEU A 189 37.25 -12.33 -18.20
C LEU A 189 36.93 -13.66 -17.51
N LEU A 190 35.65 -13.97 -17.27
CA LEU A 190 35.24 -15.25 -16.67
C LEU A 190 35.44 -16.44 -17.62
N GLY A 191 35.15 -16.27 -18.91
CA GLY A 191 35.41 -17.30 -19.92
C GLY A 191 36.91 -17.56 -20.15
N GLY A 192 37.73 -16.52 -20.14
CA GLY A 192 39.19 -16.63 -20.26
C GLY A 192 39.85 -17.33 -19.08
N ALA A 193 39.40 -17.05 -17.85
CA ALA A 193 39.91 -17.71 -16.64
C ALA A 193 39.58 -19.21 -16.61
N LEU A 194 38.38 -19.60 -17.06
CA LEU A 194 37.99 -21.00 -17.11
C LEU A 194 38.80 -21.80 -18.14
N LEU A 195 39.02 -21.23 -19.34
CA LEU A 195 39.83 -21.86 -20.37
C LEU A 195 41.33 -21.92 -19.98
N ALA A 196 41.87 -20.87 -19.37
CA ALA A 196 43.23 -20.88 -18.85
C ALA A 196 43.41 -21.95 -17.75
N GLY A 197 42.43 -22.13 -16.86
CA GLY A 197 42.42 -23.17 -15.84
C GLY A 197 42.41 -24.59 -16.43
N ILE A 198 41.63 -24.83 -17.48
CA ILE A 198 41.57 -26.13 -18.16
C ILE A 198 42.91 -26.43 -18.87
N VAL A 199 43.49 -25.46 -19.57
CA VAL A 199 44.77 -25.64 -20.27
C VAL A 199 45.93 -25.87 -19.28
N LEU A 200 45.99 -25.12 -18.18
CA LEU A 200 46.98 -25.34 -17.11
C LEU A 200 46.80 -26.69 -16.41
N GLY A 201 45.55 -27.11 -16.17
CA GLY A 201 45.25 -28.43 -15.61
C GLY A 201 45.72 -29.59 -16.50
N VAL A 202 45.48 -29.49 -17.82
CA VAL A 202 45.94 -30.49 -18.79
C VAL A 202 47.47 -30.51 -18.92
N ALA A 203 48.13 -29.34 -18.92
CA ALA A 203 49.59 -29.26 -18.96
C ALA A 203 50.25 -29.85 -17.70
N ALA A 204 49.68 -29.61 -16.51
CA ALA A 204 50.16 -30.19 -15.26
C ALA A 204 49.97 -31.71 -15.20
N LEU A 205 48.86 -32.23 -15.75
CA LEU A 205 48.61 -33.67 -15.82
C LEU A 205 49.55 -34.38 -16.81
N ALA A 206 49.89 -33.73 -17.92
CA ALA A 206 50.84 -34.24 -18.91
C ALA A 206 52.29 -34.23 -18.37
N ALA A 207 52.68 -33.20 -17.61
CA ALA A 207 54.01 -33.12 -16.99
C ALA A 207 54.22 -34.21 -15.92
N ARG A 208 53.18 -34.53 -15.14
CA ARG A 208 53.26 -35.56 -14.08
C ARG A 208 53.46 -36.98 -14.62
N ARG A 209 53.09 -37.25 -15.87
CA ARG A 209 53.28 -38.56 -16.53
C ARG A 209 54.67 -38.77 -17.15
N ARG A 210 55.51 -37.74 -17.26
CA ARG A 210 56.89 -37.86 -17.79
C ARG A 210 57.98 -37.92 -16.72
N GLY A 211 57.67 -37.65 -15.46
CA GLY A 211 58.64 -37.67 -14.35
C GLY A 211 58.81 -39.01 -13.62
N GLY A 212 58.26 -40.12 -14.14
CA GLY A 212 58.25 -41.44 -13.50
C GLY A 212 59.15 -42.50 -14.15
N GLN A 213 60.07 -42.10 -15.04
CA GLN A 213 61.15 -42.96 -15.51
C GLN A 213 62.49 -42.23 -15.39
N ALA A 214 63.10 -42.37 -14.21
CA ALA A 214 64.53 -42.38 -13.99
C ALA A 214 64.78 -43.33 -12.81
#